data_AF-A0A2X0ICR8-F1
#
_entry.id   AF-A0A2X0ICR8-F1
#
_cell.length_a   1.000
_cell.length_b   1.000
_cell.length_c   1.000
_cell.angle_alpha   90.00
_cell.angle_beta   90.00
_cell.angle_gamma   90.00
#
_symmetry.space_group_name_H-M   'P 1'
#
loop_
_entity.id
_entity.type
_entity.pdbx_description
1 polymer ?
#
loop_
_entity_poly.entity_id
_entity_poly.type
_entity_poly.pdbx_seq_one_letter_code
_entity_poly.pdbx_strand_id
1 'polypeptide(L)'
;MEENRALRVVDALRDRGVDAHLAREGVYQIGVRVVLPDGREALWDTDDTITLEAQVMRDGMLVGFVPAIPGSEDFDDSQTIDAIARADYDQPIATERRVAPPPTT
;
A
#
# COMPACT_ATOMS: atom_id res chain seq x y z
N MET A 1 -1.95 10.49 1.98
CA MET A 1 -2.89 11.07 0.99
C MET A 1 -3.83 12.14 1.56
N GLU A 2 -4.40 13.06 0.75
CA GLU A 2 -5.56 13.90 1.14
C GLU A 2 -6.89 13.09 1.07
N GLU A 3 -7.81 13.30 2.02
CA GLU A 3 -9.08 12.55 2.12
C GLU A 3 -9.94 12.58 0.84
N ASN A 4 -10.17 13.75 0.23
CA ASN A 4 -11.00 13.82 -0.97
C ASN A 4 -10.37 13.06 -2.14
N ARG A 5 -9.03 13.09 -2.22
CA ARG A 5 -8.30 12.32 -3.22
C ARG A 5 -8.44 10.82 -2.97
N ALA A 6 -8.25 10.39 -1.72
CA ALA A 6 -8.41 8.99 -1.34
C ALA A 6 -9.82 8.46 -1.65
N LEU A 7 -10.86 9.24 -1.37
CA LEU A 7 -12.25 8.88 -1.72
C LEU A 7 -12.44 8.69 -3.23
N ARG A 8 -11.93 9.60 -4.07
CA ARG A 8 -12.01 9.46 -5.54
C ARG A 8 -11.27 8.23 -6.05
N VAL A 9 -10.09 7.95 -5.50
CA VAL A 9 -9.30 6.77 -5.85
C VAL A 9 -10.03 5.49 -5.45
N VAL A 10 -10.61 5.43 -4.24
CA VAL A 10 -11.40 4.29 -3.76
C VAL A 10 -12.58 4.01 -4.68
N ASP A 11 -13.38 5.03 -5.02
CA ASP A 11 -14.54 4.85 -5.89
C ASP A 11 -14.12 4.31 -7.27
N ALA A 12 -13.07 4.90 -7.86
CA ALA A 12 -12.57 4.47 -9.17
C ALA A 12 -11.93 3.06 -9.17
N LEU A 13 -11.35 2.62 -8.05
CA LEU A 13 -10.84 1.25 -7.88
C LEU A 13 -12.00 0.25 -7.78
N ARG A 14 -13.08 0.60 -7.05
CA ARG A 14 -14.28 -0.24 -6.93
C ARG A 14 -14.99 -0.41 -8.26
N ASP A 15 -15.05 0.63 -9.08
CA ASP A 15 -15.56 0.56 -10.45
C ASP A 15 -14.76 -0.42 -11.34
N ARG A 16 -13.49 -0.69 -10.99
CA ARG A 16 -12.63 -1.69 -11.65
C ARG A 16 -12.69 -3.07 -11.02
N GLY A 17 -13.54 -3.28 -10.01
CA GLY A 17 -13.68 -4.56 -9.29
C GLY A 17 -12.61 -4.83 -8.23
N VAL A 18 -11.86 -3.80 -7.81
CA VAL A 18 -10.94 -3.90 -6.67
C VAL A 18 -11.71 -3.65 -5.38
N ASP A 19 -11.53 -4.50 -4.37
CA ASP A 19 -12.17 -4.32 -3.06
C ASP A 19 -11.45 -3.23 -2.25
N ALA A 20 -11.76 -1.97 -2.54
CA ALA A 20 -11.10 -0.80 -1.98
C ALA A 20 -11.96 -0.04 -0.98
N HIS A 21 -11.31 0.49 0.06
CA HIS A 21 -11.91 1.26 1.14
C HIS A 21 -11.03 2.45 1.52
N LEU A 22 -11.63 3.47 2.13
CA LEU A 22 -10.87 4.56 2.75
C LEU A 22 -10.14 4.03 3.98
N ALA A 23 -8.81 4.18 4.03
CA ALA A 23 -8.01 3.86 5.21
C ALA A 23 -7.94 5.08 6.15
N ARG A 24 -8.08 4.84 7.45
CA ARG A 24 -7.93 5.84 8.53
C ARG A 24 -7.10 5.21 9.65
N GLU A 25 -5.79 5.17 9.48
CA GLU A 25 -4.86 4.52 10.42
C GLU A 25 -4.50 5.44 11.61
N GLY A 26 -4.93 6.71 11.55
CA GLY A 26 -4.74 7.72 12.59
C GLY A 26 -5.48 9.02 12.24
N VAL A 27 -5.33 10.06 13.07
CA VAL A 27 -6.07 11.33 12.89
C VAL A 27 -5.72 12.02 11.57
N TYR A 28 -4.49 11.87 11.08
CA TYR A 28 -4.00 12.48 9.83
C TYR A 28 -3.47 11.45 8.82
N GLN A 29 -3.62 10.16 9.10
CA GLN A 29 -3.12 9.08 8.25
C GLN A 29 -4.28 8.53 7.43
N ILE A 30 -4.55 9.22 6.31
CA ILE A 30 -5.63 8.89 5.38
C ILE A 30 -5.03 8.39 4.08
N GLY A 31 -5.54 7.25 3.61
CA GLY A 31 -5.05 6.57 2.42
C GLY A 31 -6.08 5.60 1.84
N VAL A 32 -5.61 4.61 1.09
CA VAL A 32 -6.46 3.61 0.43
C VAL A 32 -6.14 2.22 0.99
N ARG A 33 -7.16 1.49 1.41
CA ARG A 33 -7.06 0.09 1.81
C ARG A 33 -7.61 -0.79 0.70
N VAL A 34 -6.84 -1.78 0.27
CA VAL A 34 -7.29 -2.82 -0.67
C VAL A 34 -7.34 -4.15 0.07
N VAL A 35 -8.52 -4.79 0.10
CA VAL A 35 -8.70 -6.13 0.65
C VAL A 35 -8.31 -7.15 -0.42
N LEU A 36 -7.33 -7.99 -0.11
CA LEU A 36 -6.81 -9.01 -1.02
C LEU A 36 -7.64 -10.31 -0.88
N PRO A 37 -7.75 -11.13 -1.94
CA PRO A 37 -8.60 -12.34 -1.93
C PRO A 37 -8.23 -13.37 -0.86
N ASP A 38 -7.00 -13.34 -0.34
CA ASP A 38 -6.50 -14.24 0.69
C ASP A 38 -6.61 -13.69 2.12
N GLY A 39 -7.31 -12.55 2.28
CA GLY A 39 -7.58 -11.90 3.56
C GLY A 39 -6.49 -10.95 4.04
N ARG A 40 -5.43 -10.73 3.24
CA ARG A 40 -4.47 -9.64 3.50
C ARG A 40 -5.09 -8.29 3.15
N GLU A 41 -4.52 -7.21 3.69
CA GLU A 41 -4.93 -5.83 3.41
C GLU A 41 -3.72 -5.01 2.96
N ALA A 42 -3.77 -4.37 1.80
CA ALA A 42 -2.75 -3.42 1.37
C ALA A 42 -3.18 -1.99 1.75
N LEU A 43 -2.38 -1.32 2.58
CA LEU A 43 -2.56 0.05 3.02
C LEU A 43 -1.63 0.96 2.20
N TRP A 44 -2.23 1.80 1.36
CA TRP A 44 -1.54 2.73 0.47
C TRP A 44 -1.54 4.15 1.03
N ASP A 45 -0.38 4.81 0.97
CA ASP A 45 -0.23 6.25 1.25
C ASP A 45 -0.86 6.67 2.59
N THR A 46 -0.63 5.84 3.61
CA THR A 46 -1.06 6.05 5.00
C THR A 46 0.06 6.63 5.89
N ASP A 47 1.27 6.81 5.36
CA ASP A 47 2.40 7.47 6.00
C ASP A 47 2.72 8.81 5.31
N ASP A 48 3.65 9.59 5.89
CA ASP A 48 4.04 10.91 5.38
C ASP A 48 5.08 10.82 4.25
N THR A 49 5.01 9.78 3.41
CA THR A 49 5.94 9.65 2.28
C THR A 49 5.43 10.41 1.05
N ILE A 50 6.37 10.93 0.27
CA ILE A 50 6.07 11.72 -0.93
C ILE A 50 5.72 10.78 -2.11
N THR A 51 6.24 9.55 -2.07
CA THR A 51 6.09 8.54 -3.11
C THR A 51 5.02 7.52 -2.76
N LEU A 52 4.22 7.13 -3.74
CA LEU A 52 3.20 6.10 -3.60
C LEU A 52 3.83 4.73 -3.27
N GLU A 53 3.44 4.18 -2.13
CA GLU A 53 3.85 2.86 -1.64
C GLU A 53 2.72 2.19 -0.84
N ALA A 54 2.91 0.91 -0.50
CA ALA A 54 1.92 0.18 0.28
C ALA A 54 2.56 -0.75 1.31
N GLN A 55 1.93 -0.85 2.48
CA GLN A 55 2.19 -1.92 3.44
C GLN A 55 1.13 -3.00 3.30
N VAL A 56 1.54 -4.27 3.22
CA VAL A 56 0.63 -5.41 3.17
C VAL A 56 0.54 -6.03 4.55
N MET A 57 -0.65 -6.01 5.13
CA MET A 57 -0.96 -6.42 6.49
C MET A 57 -1.75 -7.74 6.49
N ARG A 58 -1.58 -8.53 7.55
CA ARG A 58 -2.45 -9.67 7.87
C ARG A 58 -2.66 -9.70 9.37
N ASP A 59 -3.91 -9.64 9.81
CA ASP A 59 -4.27 -9.68 11.24
C ASP A 59 -3.47 -8.65 12.07
N GLY A 60 -3.26 -7.44 11.52
CA GLY A 60 -2.50 -6.37 12.15
C GLY A 60 -0.97 -6.53 12.11
N MET A 61 -0.43 -7.59 11.51
CA MET A 61 1.00 -7.77 11.31
C MET A 61 1.43 -7.42 9.88
N LEU A 62 2.54 -6.70 9.74
CA LEU A 62 3.17 -6.44 8.44
C LEU A 62 3.70 -7.74 7.85
N VAL A 63 3.18 -8.12 6.69
CA VAL A 63 3.57 -9.34 5.97
C VAL A 63 4.19 -9.05 4.61
N GLY A 64 4.18 -7.83 4.11
CA GLY A 64 4.82 -7.47 2.84
C GLY A 64 4.71 -5.99 2.57
N PHE A 65 5.23 -5.54 1.43
CA PHE A 65 5.09 -4.16 1.01
C PHE A 65 5.21 -4.04 -0.51
N VAL A 66 4.55 -3.04 -1.08
CA VAL A 66 4.85 -2.54 -2.42
C VAL A 66 5.84 -1.40 -2.24
N PRO A 67 7.06 -1.48 -2.81
CA PRO A 67 8.05 -0.43 -2.65
C PRO A 67 7.57 0.88 -3.27
N ALA A 68 8.08 1.99 -2.73
CA ALA A 68 7.92 3.31 -3.32
C ALA A 68 8.13 3.31 -4.84
N ILE A 69 7.13 3.80 -5.57
CA ILE A 69 7.14 3.86 -7.03
C ILE A 69 7.90 5.13 -7.45
N PRO A 70 9.03 5.04 -8.18
CA PRO A 70 9.78 6.23 -8.59
C PRO A 70 8.96 7.19 -9.46
N GLY A 71 9.01 8.49 -9.16
CA GLY A 71 8.27 9.54 -9.89
C GLY A 71 6.77 9.60 -9.58
N SER A 72 6.31 8.84 -8.57
CA SER A 72 4.91 8.86 -8.16
C SER A 72 4.50 10.08 -7.33
N GLU A 73 5.46 10.91 -6.94
CA GLU A 73 5.24 12.21 -6.29
C GLU A 73 4.37 13.16 -7.14
N ASP A 74 4.43 13.01 -8.46
CA ASP A 74 3.70 13.81 -9.44
C ASP A 74 2.51 13.07 -10.06
N PHE A 75 2.18 11.85 -9.58
CA PHE A 75 1.07 11.10 -10.16
C PHE A 75 -0.25 11.85 -9.98
N ASP A 76 -1.03 11.90 -11.05
CA ASP A 76 -2.43 12.27 -10.98
C ASP A 76 -3.31 11.11 -10.45
N ASP A 77 -4.61 11.38 -10.27
CA ASP A 77 -5.54 10.37 -9.76
C ASP A 77 -5.57 9.12 -10.67
N SER A 78 -5.50 9.28 -11.99
CA SER A 78 -5.56 8.15 -12.94
C SER A 78 -4.32 7.26 -12.84
N GLN A 79 -3.13 7.87 -12.73
CA GLN A 79 -1.86 7.17 -12.53
C GLN A 79 -1.83 6.46 -11.17
N THR A 80 -2.33 7.08 -10.11
CA THR A 80 -2.47 6.44 -8.79
C THR A 80 -3.39 5.22 -8.87
N ILE A 81 -4.58 5.34 -9.46
CA ILE A 81 -5.53 4.23 -9.60
C ILE A 81 -4.91 3.09 -10.42
N ASP A 82 -4.24 3.41 -11.53
CA ASP A 82 -3.59 2.42 -12.38
C ASP A 82 -2.46 1.70 -11.64
N ALA A 83 -1.62 2.43 -10.90
CA ALA A 83 -0.55 1.85 -10.09
C ALA A 83 -1.09 0.88 -9.02
N ILE A 84 -2.11 1.28 -8.26
CA ILE A 84 -2.72 0.45 -7.21
C ILE A 84 -3.37 -0.81 -7.79
N ALA A 85 -4.10 -0.67 -8.90
CA ALA A 85 -4.80 -1.79 -9.53
C ALA A 85 -3.86 -2.84 -10.15
N ARG A 86 -2.62 -2.45 -10.48
CA ARG A 86 -1.63 -3.30 -11.16
C ARG A 86 -0.55 -3.83 -10.24
N ALA A 87 -0.51 -3.35 -8.99
CA ALA A 87 0.50 -3.72 -8.04
C ALA A 87 0.49 -5.23 -7.82
N ASP A 88 1.68 -5.81 -7.84
CA ASP A 88 1.88 -7.20 -7.45
C ASP A 88 2.00 -7.27 -5.93
N TYR A 89 0.94 -7.76 -5.27
CA TYR A 89 0.89 -7.89 -3.83
C TYR A 89 1.52 -9.20 -3.32
N ASP A 90 2.05 -10.05 -4.19
CA ASP A 90 2.63 -11.36 -3.83
C ASP A 90 4.17 -11.32 -3.67
N GLN A 91 4.82 -10.20 -4.03
CA GLN A 91 6.27 -9.96 -3.88
C GLN A 91 6.63 -9.26 -2.55
N PRO A 92 7.86 -9.41 -2.00
CA PRO A 92 8.05 -10.36 -0.91
C PRO A 92 7.86 -9.80 0.51
N ILE A 93 7.32 -10.72 1.32
CA ILE A 93 7.51 -10.92 2.76
C ILE A 93 9.02 -10.99 3.06
N ALA A 94 9.54 -10.17 3.97
CA ALA A 94 10.94 -10.27 4.39
C ALA A 94 11.27 -11.69 4.90
N THR A 95 12.32 -12.32 4.39
CA THR A 95 12.74 -13.67 4.82
C THR A 95 13.99 -13.61 5.70
N GLU A 96 13.93 -14.29 6.84
CA GLU A 96 15.07 -14.52 7.72
C GLU A 96 16.23 -15.19 6.95
N ARG A 97 17.47 -14.79 7.25
CA ARG A 97 18.66 -15.45 6.70
C ARG A 97 18.88 -16.77 7.43
N ARG A 98 19.28 -17.81 6.69
CA ARG A 98 19.66 -19.12 7.27
C ARG A 98 20.76 -19.03 8.34
N VAL A 99 21.58 -17.98 8.32
CA VAL A 99 22.66 -17.76 9.29
C VAL A 99 22.68 -16.27 9.66
N ALA A 100 22.77 -16.00 10.96
CA ALA A 100 22.95 -14.65 11.47
C ALA A 100 24.29 -14.07 10.97
N PRO A 101 24.35 -12.80 10.57
CA PRO A 101 25.62 -12.18 10.21
C PRO A 101 26.60 -12.25 11.39
N PRO A 102 27.91 -12.43 11.13
CA PRO A 102 28.91 -12.46 12.19
C PRO A 102 28.90 -11.14 12.98
N PRO A 103 29.24 -11.17 14.29
CA PRO A 103 29.29 -9.97 15.12
C PRO A 103 30.32 -8.99 14.56
N THR A 104 29.98 -7.71 14.54
CA THR A 104 30.93 -6.66 14.14
C THR A 104 31.76 -6.30 15.37
N THR A 105 33.07 -6.46 15.28
CA THR A 105 34.03 -6.12 16.34
C THR A 105 34.11 -4.63 16.59
#